data_AF-A2F6D7-F1
#
_entry.id   AF-A2F6D7-F1
#
_cell.length_a   1.000
_cell.length_b   1.000
_cell.length_c   1.000
_cell.angle_alpha   90.00
_cell.angle_beta   90.00
_cell.angle_gamma   90.00
#
_symmetry.space_group_name_H-M   'P 1'
#
loop_
_entity.id
_entity.type
_entity.pdbx_description
1 polymer ?
#
loop_
_entity_poly.entity_id
_entity_poly.type
_entity_poly.pdbx_seq_one_letter_code
_entity_poly.pdbx_strand_id
1 'polypeptide(L)'
;MATTTRGIQRGGFNGGGDGAYYDSRNFYGAGGGGASDIRLENDSPYHRIIVAGGGGGSGYGYTATSSSPYAHNAGGSGGGETGGDGTQNHSYRDYAAYGGTQLGIGAAKNYDFRKAASFGFGGKNRCSGCDPYNSGGGAGWYGGDASGYYGFGAAGGSGYVFSIYSFVVDGYNYKREYYLRKPSMKSGVKYGDGAIRITLLDYAEVENIKIQGCGSQGITFAQIASFITLPTVS
;
A
#
# COMPACT_ATOMS: atom_id res chain seq x y z
N MET A 1 -6.90 -10.05 -1.36
CA MET A 1 -7.27 -11.33 -2.02
C MET A 1 -8.49 -11.06 -2.89
N ALA A 2 -8.48 -11.41 -4.17
CA ALA A 2 -9.67 -11.33 -5.02
C ALA A 2 -10.58 -12.52 -4.74
N THR A 3 -11.87 -12.28 -4.57
CA THR A 3 -12.90 -13.33 -4.48
C THR A 3 -13.53 -13.57 -5.85
N THR A 4 -14.19 -14.72 -6.03
CA THR A 4 -14.95 -15.05 -7.25
C THR A 4 -16.34 -14.40 -7.30
N THR A 5 -16.63 -13.50 -6.37
CA THR A 5 -17.91 -12.78 -6.30
C THR A 5 -17.87 -11.57 -7.22
N ARG A 6 -18.80 -11.50 -8.18
CA ARG A 6 -18.97 -10.35 -9.08
C ARG A 6 -19.11 -9.03 -8.33
N GLY A 7 -18.33 -8.04 -8.78
CA GLY A 7 -18.35 -6.69 -8.25
C GLY A 7 -17.04 -6.27 -7.60
N ILE A 8 -17.15 -5.23 -6.77
CA ILE A 8 -16.02 -4.54 -6.15
C ILE A 8 -15.31 -5.43 -5.13
N GLN A 9 -14.00 -5.58 -5.29
CA GLN A 9 -13.10 -6.24 -4.35
C GLN A 9 -12.49 -5.17 -3.45
N ARG A 10 -12.92 -5.10 -2.20
CA ARG A 10 -12.50 -4.02 -1.29
C ARG A 10 -11.00 -4.01 -1.05
N GLY A 11 -10.42 -2.81 -1.03
CA GLY A 11 -9.05 -2.58 -0.59
C GLY A 11 -8.87 -2.83 0.90
N GLY A 12 -7.61 -2.98 1.31
CA GLY A 12 -7.22 -3.09 2.70
C GLY A 12 -7.53 -1.81 3.49
N PHE A 13 -7.63 -1.98 4.81
CA PHE A 13 -7.85 -0.89 5.76
C PHE A 13 -6.81 0.24 5.58
N ASN A 14 -7.12 1.46 6.01
CA ASN A 14 -6.20 2.58 5.94
C ASN A 14 -5.74 2.96 4.52
N GLY A 15 -6.70 2.90 3.58
CA GLY A 15 -6.61 3.57 2.28
C GLY A 15 -6.25 2.68 1.10
N GLY A 16 -6.32 1.36 1.23
CA GLY A 16 -6.16 0.45 0.10
C GLY A 16 -7.20 0.71 -0.99
N GLY A 17 -6.78 0.62 -2.25
CA GLY A 17 -7.63 0.79 -3.40
C GLY A 17 -8.53 -0.42 -3.65
N ASP A 18 -9.75 -0.18 -4.13
CA ASP A 18 -10.67 -1.25 -4.49
C ASP A 18 -10.40 -1.77 -5.92
N GLY A 19 -10.44 -3.09 -6.10
CA GLY A 19 -10.41 -3.78 -7.40
C GLY A 19 -11.79 -4.26 -7.84
N ALA A 20 -11.88 -5.10 -8.88
CA ALA A 20 -13.15 -5.64 -9.38
C ALA A 20 -13.03 -7.06 -9.99
N TYR A 21 -14.07 -7.89 -9.82
CA TYR A 21 -14.23 -9.23 -10.44
C TYR A 21 -15.41 -9.27 -11.42
N TYR A 22 -15.26 -9.99 -12.54
CA TYR A 22 -16.33 -10.29 -13.50
C TYR A 22 -16.21 -11.69 -14.14
N ASP A 23 -17.37 -12.28 -14.42
CA ASP A 23 -17.54 -13.73 -14.57
C ASP A 23 -17.36 -14.27 -16.01
N SER A 24 -17.68 -13.51 -17.06
CA SER A 24 -17.80 -14.12 -18.41
C SER A 24 -16.47 -14.52 -19.07
N ARG A 25 -15.33 -14.02 -18.57
CA ARG A 25 -13.96 -14.35 -19.05
C ARG A 25 -13.04 -14.76 -17.90
N ASN A 26 -13.58 -14.89 -16.68
CA ASN A 26 -12.80 -15.07 -15.44
C ASN A 26 -11.71 -14.01 -15.23
N PHE A 27 -11.93 -12.77 -15.68
CA PHE A 27 -10.97 -11.69 -15.44
C PHE A 27 -11.29 -11.01 -14.12
N TYR A 28 -10.26 -10.80 -13.31
CA TYR A 28 -10.44 -10.20 -12.00
C TYR A 28 -9.22 -9.44 -11.51
N GLY A 29 -9.47 -8.52 -10.59
CA GLY A 29 -8.45 -7.82 -9.83
C GLY A 29 -8.84 -7.70 -8.37
N ALA A 30 -7.86 -7.91 -7.50
CA ALA A 30 -8.02 -7.77 -6.06
C ALA A 30 -7.98 -6.30 -5.64
N GLY A 31 -8.55 -6.00 -4.47
CA GLY A 31 -8.21 -4.76 -3.77
C GLY A 31 -6.73 -4.74 -3.37
N GLY A 32 -6.15 -3.55 -3.34
CA GLY A 32 -4.78 -3.30 -2.89
C GLY A 32 -4.68 -3.29 -1.37
N GLY A 33 -3.48 -3.53 -0.86
CA GLY A 33 -3.15 -3.52 0.55
C GLY A 33 -3.29 -2.14 1.19
N GLY A 34 -3.65 -2.16 2.47
CA GLY A 34 -3.63 -1.00 3.34
C GLY A 34 -2.23 -0.58 3.74
N ALA A 35 -2.08 0.65 4.22
CA ALA A 35 -0.84 1.08 4.86
C ALA A 35 -0.91 0.77 6.36
N SER A 36 0.23 0.47 6.98
CA SER A 36 0.38 0.68 8.42
C SER A 36 1.16 1.96 8.62
N ASP A 37 0.80 2.72 9.65
CA ASP A 37 1.50 3.95 9.97
C ASP A 37 1.44 4.28 11.46
N ILE A 38 2.35 5.14 11.89
CA ILE A 38 2.34 5.78 13.21
C ILE A 38 1.99 7.24 13.00
N ARG A 39 1.01 7.73 13.75
CA ARG A 39 0.57 9.13 13.74
C ARG A 39 0.80 9.78 15.09
N LEU A 40 1.01 11.09 15.09
CA LEU A 40 1.06 11.91 16.29
C LEU A 40 -0.12 12.88 16.32
N GLU A 41 -0.67 13.16 17.50
CA GLU A 41 -1.74 14.15 17.75
C GLU A 41 -3.13 13.84 17.16
N ASN A 42 -3.23 13.33 15.93
CA ASN A 42 -4.51 13.12 15.25
C ASN A 42 -4.49 11.90 14.33
N ASP A 43 -5.65 11.26 14.17
CA ASP A 43 -5.89 10.16 13.26
C ASP A 43 -6.12 10.66 11.81
N SER A 44 -5.08 11.29 11.25
CA SER A 44 -5.09 11.87 9.90
C SER A 44 -3.83 11.49 9.11
N PRO A 45 -3.91 11.27 7.77
CA PRO A 45 -2.72 11.05 6.94
C PRO A 45 -1.65 12.14 7.06
N TYR A 46 -2.05 13.38 7.40
CA TYR A 46 -1.17 14.53 7.59
C TYR A 46 -0.39 14.53 8.91
N HIS A 47 -0.53 13.46 9.69
CA HIS A 47 0.12 13.29 10.99
C HIS A 47 1.03 12.06 11.05
N ARG A 48 1.24 11.38 9.90
CA ARG A 48 1.98 10.12 9.78
C ARG A 48 3.49 10.30 9.81
N ILE A 49 4.14 9.86 10.88
CA ILE A 49 5.60 9.95 11.04
C ILE A 49 6.37 8.72 10.53
N ILE A 50 5.72 7.56 10.46
CA ILE A 50 6.26 6.33 9.87
C ILE A 50 5.14 5.71 9.04
N VAL A 51 5.42 5.30 7.82
CA VAL A 51 4.47 4.61 6.94
C VAL A 51 5.14 3.40 6.30
N ALA A 52 4.53 2.22 6.45
CA ALA A 52 4.74 1.10 5.55
C ALA A 52 3.62 1.07 4.53
N GLY A 53 3.97 1.29 3.26
CA GLY A 53 3.03 1.21 2.16
C GLY A 53 2.52 -0.21 1.95
N GLY A 54 1.25 -0.34 1.57
CA GLY A 54 0.63 -1.58 1.15
C GLY A 54 0.98 -1.93 -0.29
N GLY A 55 0.97 -3.23 -0.62
CA GLY A 55 1.14 -3.72 -1.98
C GLY A 55 -0.09 -3.46 -2.85
N GLY A 56 0.09 -3.47 -4.17
CA GLY A 56 -1.00 -3.44 -5.13
C GLY A 56 -1.76 -4.76 -5.17
N GLY A 57 -3.03 -4.71 -5.57
CA GLY A 57 -3.83 -5.89 -5.83
C GLY A 57 -3.26 -6.71 -6.98
N SER A 58 -3.30 -8.03 -6.85
CA SER A 58 -3.05 -8.95 -7.96
C SER A 58 -4.28 -9.07 -8.86
N GLY A 59 -4.07 -9.50 -10.09
CA GLY A 59 -5.17 -9.79 -11.02
C GLY A 59 -4.97 -11.09 -11.78
N TYR A 60 -5.97 -11.44 -12.57
CA TYR A 60 -5.93 -12.52 -13.54
C TYR A 60 -6.58 -12.04 -14.82
N GLY A 61 -5.89 -12.24 -15.93
CA GLY A 61 -6.34 -11.83 -17.25
C GLY A 61 -5.20 -11.91 -18.22
N TYR A 62 -5.05 -10.95 -19.15
CA TYR A 62 -3.99 -11.03 -20.14
C TYR A 62 -2.60 -11.11 -19.49
N THR A 63 -1.76 -11.98 -20.04
CA THR A 63 -0.38 -12.16 -19.61
C THR A 63 0.44 -10.88 -19.78
N ALA A 64 1.49 -10.68 -18.97
CA ALA A 64 2.55 -9.73 -19.27
C ALA A 64 3.56 -10.24 -20.33
N THR A 65 3.64 -11.55 -20.53
CA THR A 65 4.62 -12.23 -21.39
C THR A 65 3.93 -13.17 -22.38
N SER A 66 4.31 -13.14 -23.66
CA SER A 66 3.56 -13.69 -24.80
C SER A 66 3.29 -15.22 -24.84
N SER A 67 3.58 -15.97 -23.79
CA SER A 67 3.52 -17.44 -23.76
C SER A 67 2.14 -18.03 -23.41
N SER A 68 1.20 -17.24 -22.86
CA SER A 68 -0.18 -17.69 -22.58
C SER A 68 -1.16 -16.52 -22.76
N PRO A 69 -2.35 -16.69 -23.35
CA PRO A 69 -3.31 -15.59 -23.46
C PRO A 69 -3.74 -15.06 -22.09
N TYR A 70 -3.77 -15.90 -21.04
CA TYR A 70 -4.20 -15.52 -19.69
C TYR A 70 -3.25 -16.03 -18.59
N ALA A 71 -3.02 -15.22 -17.55
CA ALA A 71 -2.14 -15.52 -16.44
C ALA A 71 -2.50 -14.75 -15.16
N HIS A 72 -1.94 -15.21 -14.03
CA HIS A 72 -1.92 -14.44 -12.78
C HIS A 72 -0.90 -13.30 -12.90
N ASN A 73 -1.38 -12.08 -12.68
CA ASN A 73 -0.58 -10.86 -12.70
C ASN A 73 -0.33 -10.40 -11.26
N ALA A 74 0.93 -10.40 -10.85
CA ALA A 74 1.31 -9.95 -9.52
C ALA A 74 1.06 -8.45 -9.35
N GLY A 75 0.59 -8.06 -8.17
CA GLY A 75 0.58 -6.67 -7.75
C GLY A 75 1.99 -6.18 -7.40
N GLY A 76 2.18 -4.88 -7.47
CA GLY A 76 3.40 -4.21 -7.08
C GLY A 76 3.61 -4.28 -5.57
N SER A 77 4.87 -4.33 -5.17
CA SER A 77 5.23 -4.35 -3.75
C SER A 77 4.97 -3.02 -3.05
N GLY A 78 4.62 -3.04 -1.76
CA GLY A 78 4.46 -1.82 -0.96
C GLY A 78 5.77 -1.40 -0.28
N GLY A 79 5.86 -0.14 0.13
CA GLY A 79 6.96 0.35 0.96
C GLY A 79 8.23 0.76 0.19
N GLY A 80 9.26 1.14 0.95
CA GLY A 80 10.46 1.80 0.41
C GLY A 80 10.20 3.25 -0.01
N GLU A 81 11.19 3.92 -0.60
CA GLU A 81 11.02 5.28 -1.12
C GLU A 81 10.01 5.34 -2.28
N THR A 82 9.94 4.25 -3.04
CA THR A 82 9.02 4.07 -4.17
C THR A 82 8.37 2.69 -4.04
N GLY A 83 7.05 2.62 -4.12
CA GLY A 83 6.32 1.36 -4.25
C GLY A 83 6.70 0.65 -5.56
N GLY A 84 6.48 -0.66 -5.62
CA GLY A 84 6.66 -1.43 -6.84
C GLY A 84 5.53 -1.18 -7.84
N ASP A 85 5.88 -1.18 -9.11
CA ASP A 85 4.91 -1.16 -10.21
C ASP A 85 4.09 -2.45 -10.25
N GLY A 86 2.88 -2.35 -10.78
CA GLY A 86 2.09 -3.54 -11.11
C GLY A 86 2.65 -4.28 -12.31
N THR A 87 2.25 -5.54 -12.48
CA THR A 87 2.59 -6.32 -13.68
C THR A 87 2.12 -5.62 -14.96
N GLN A 88 3.03 -5.45 -15.94
CA GLN A 88 2.80 -4.67 -17.16
C GLN A 88 2.85 -5.56 -18.40
N ASN A 89 1.95 -5.33 -19.37
CA ASN A 89 2.07 -5.87 -20.72
C ASN A 89 2.52 -4.76 -21.69
N HIS A 90 3.57 -5.02 -22.47
CA HIS A 90 4.20 -4.04 -23.36
C HIS A 90 3.29 -3.61 -24.54
N SER A 91 2.34 -4.45 -24.93
CA SER A 91 1.32 -4.12 -25.94
C SER A 91 0.19 -3.26 -25.36
N TYR A 92 0.09 -3.16 -24.03
CA TYR A 92 -0.98 -2.45 -23.33
C TYR A 92 -0.44 -1.50 -22.24
N ARG A 93 0.60 -0.72 -22.57
CA ARG A 93 1.28 0.18 -21.61
C ARG A 93 0.35 1.20 -20.96
N ASP A 94 -0.70 1.61 -21.66
CA ASP A 94 -1.70 2.52 -21.11
C ASP A 94 -2.46 1.95 -19.89
N TYR A 95 -2.45 0.62 -19.71
CA TYR A 95 -3.09 -0.07 -18.59
C TYR A 95 -2.12 -0.37 -17.43
N ALA A 96 -0.85 0.03 -17.55
CA ALA A 96 0.13 -0.09 -16.47
C ALA A 96 -0.28 0.76 -15.26
N ALA A 97 0.18 0.31 -14.09
CA ALA A 97 0.08 1.02 -12.83
C ALA A 97 1.48 1.18 -12.24
N TYR A 98 1.79 2.38 -11.76
CA TYR A 98 3.10 2.73 -11.25
C TYR A 98 3.06 2.99 -9.74
N GLY A 99 4.16 2.67 -9.08
CA GLY A 99 4.30 2.82 -7.63
C GLY A 99 4.23 4.28 -7.18
N GLY A 100 3.62 4.52 -6.02
CA GLY A 100 3.72 5.81 -5.35
C GLY A 100 5.16 6.05 -4.88
N THR A 101 5.57 7.31 -4.77
CA THR A 101 6.91 7.73 -4.29
C THR A 101 6.79 8.52 -2.99
N GLN A 102 7.90 8.97 -2.41
CA GLN A 102 7.84 9.94 -1.31
C GLN A 102 7.39 11.34 -1.74
N LEU A 103 7.41 11.63 -3.05
CA LEU A 103 7.18 12.96 -3.61
C LEU A 103 5.83 13.08 -4.35
N GLY A 104 5.19 11.97 -4.67
CA GLY A 104 3.94 11.97 -5.41
C GLY A 104 3.43 10.58 -5.75
N ILE A 105 2.24 10.55 -6.35
CA ILE A 105 1.60 9.32 -6.83
C ILE A 105 2.35 8.70 -8.02
N GLY A 106 2.03 7.44 -8.33
CA GLY A 106 2.44 6.82 -9.58
C GLY A 106 1.88 7.54 -10.81
N ALA A 107 2.52 7.36 -11.96
CA ALA A 107 2.12 7.99 -13.21
C ALA A 107 1.27 7.06 -14.09
N ALA A 108 0.05 6.70 -13.68
CA ALA A 108 -0.89 5.98 -14.55
C ALA A 108 -1.70 6.92 -15.46
N LYS A 109 -2.12 6.42 -16.63
CA LYS A 109 -3.05 7.13 -17.50
C LYS A 109 -4.43 7.19 -16.85
N ASN A 110 -5.04 8.38 -16.85
CA ASN A 110 -6.38 8.59 -16.32
C ASN A 110 -7.43 7.99 -17.24
N TYR A 111 -8.36 7.25 -16.65
CA TYR A 111 -9.53 6.68 -17.31
C TYR A 111 -10.75 6.85 -16.41
N ASP A 112 -11.94 7.01 -17.00
CA ASP A 112 -13.18 7.27 -16.26
C ASP A 112 -13.54 6.16 -15.26
N PHE A 113 -13.14 4.92 -15.55
CA PHE A 113 -13.36 3.76 -14.69
C PHE A 113 -12.33 3.61 -13.56
N ARG A 114 -11.34 4.51 -13.46
CA ARG A 114 -10.34 4.51 -12.38
C ARG A 114 -10.32 5.83 -11.63
N LYS A 115 -10.10 5.74 -10.33
CA LYS A 115 -9.66 6.85 -9.50
C LYS A 115 -8.15 6.71 -9.33
N ALA A 116 -7.41 7.74 -9.74
CA ALA A 116 -5.99 7.83 -9.44
C ALA A 116 -5.72 7.69 -7.94
N ALA A 117 -4.52 7.23 -7.60
CA ALA A 117 -4.03 7.27 -6.23
C ALA A 117 -3.96 8.71 -5.70
N SER A 118 -3.71 8.87 -4.40
CA SER A 118 -3.52 10.17 -3.77
C SER A 118 -2.62 10.05 -2.54
N PHE A 119 -2.37 11.18 -1.89
CA PHE A 119 -1.72 11.21 -0.60
C PHE A 119 -2.48 10.34 0.40
N GLY A 120 -1.84 9.27 0.87
CA GLY A 120 -2.41 8.33 1.83
C GLY A 120 -3.28 7.20 1.27
N PHE A 121 -3.70 7.25 -0.01
CA PHE A 121 -4.69 6.30 -0.56
C PHE A 121 -4.26 5.73 -1.91
N GLY A 122 -4.44 4.42 -2.08
CA GLY A 122 -4.25 3.72 -3.35
C GLY A 122 -5.34 4.04 -4.37
N GLY A 123 -4.98 3.95 -5.65
CA GLY A 123 -5.93 4.10 -6.75
C GLY A 123 -6.98 2.99 -6.75
N LYS A 124 -8.19 3.24 -7.24
CA LYS A 124 -9.31 2.28 -7.16
C LYS A 124 -10.17 2.25 -8.42
N ASN A 125 -10.93 1.17 -8.60
CA ASN A 125 -12.02 1.13 -9.57
C ASN A 125 -13.14 2.11 -9.15
N ARG A 126 -13.73 2.84 -10.12
CA ARG A 126 -14.83 3.80 -9.88
C ARG A 126 -16.22 3.27 -10.21
N CYS A 127 -16.33 2.12 -10.84
CA CYS A 127 -17.56 1.70 -11.48
C CYS A 127 -18.10 0.41 -10.90
N SER A 128 -19.25 0.52 -10.25
CA SER A 128 -20.05 -0.64 -9.84
C SER A 128 -20.83 -1.17 -11.05
N GLY A 129 -20.40 -2.30 -11.60
CA GLY A 129 -21.19 -3.07 -12.57
C GLY A 129 -20.79 -2.92 -14.05
N CYS A 130 -19.74 -2.17 -14.38
CA CYS A 130 -19.17 -2.23 -15.73
C CYS A 130 -18.02 -3.25 -15.84
N ASP A 131 -17.63 -3.57 -17.07
CA ASP A 131 -16.62 -4.56 -17.44
C ASP A 131 -15.12 -4.22 -17.18
N PRO A 132 -14.67 -3.09 -16.56
CA PRO A 132 -13.25 -2.96 -16.20
C PRO A 132 -12.87 -3.86 -15.04
N TYR A 133 -12.16 -4.94 -15.37
CA TYR A 133 -11.47 -5.82 -14.44
C TYR A 133 -10.09 -5.25 -14.17
N ASN A 134 -9.95 -4.66 -13.00
CA ASN A 134 -8.69 -4.09 -12.58
C ASN A 134 -8.46 -4.31 -11.09
N SER A 135 -7.19 -4.20 -10.74
CA SER A 135 -6.72 -4.36 -9.39
C SER A 135 -6.61 -2.98 -8.74
N GLY A 136 -6.91 -2.89 -7.46
CA GLY A 136 -6.76 -1.68 -6.67
C GLY A 136 -5.32 -1.47 -6.24
N GLY A 137 -4.86 -0.22 -6.24
CA GLY A 137 -3.52 0.15 -5.81
C GLY A 137 -3.33 0.10 -4.30
N GLY A 138 -2.08 -0.09 -3.86
CA GLY A 138 -1.72 -0.09 -2.44
C GLY A 138 -1.67 1.32 -1.85
N ALA A 139 -2.05 1.44 -0.58
CA ALA A 139 -1.89 2.70 0.16
C ALA A 139 -0.43 2.96 0.52
N GLY A 140 -0.09 4.18 0.91
CA GLY A 140 1.27 4.54 1.31
C GLY A 140 1.35 5.98 1.79
N TRP A 141 2.54 6.55 1.80
CA TRP A 141 2.68 8.00 1.90
C TRP A 141 2.03 8.67 0.70
N TYR A 142 2.45 8.26 -0.50
CA TYR A 142 1.59 8.29 -1.68
C TYR A 142 1.22 6.87 -2.08
N GLY A 143 -0.05 6.67 -2.42
CA GLY A 143 -0.54 5.39 -2.90
C GLY A 143 -0.01 5.03 -4.29
N GLY A 144 0.02 3.74 -4.58
CA GLY A 144 0.20 3.21 -5.92
C GLY A 144 -1.11 3.26 -6.70
N ASP A 145 -1.02 3.34 -8.03
CA ASP A 145 -2.19 3.40 -8.89
C ASP A 145 -2.90 2.05 -9.05
N ALA A 146 -4.19 2.12 -9.36
CA ALA A 146 -4.95 0.98 -9.85
C ALA A 146 -4.53 0.60 -11.27
N SER A 147 -4.53 -0.70 -11.55
CA SER A 147 -4.28 -1.19 -12.90
C SER A 147 -5.43 -0.89 -13.84
N GLY A 148 -5.19 -1.14 -15.12
CA GLY A 148 -6.21 -1.02 -16.16
C GLY A 148 -7.05 -2.23 -16.37
N TYR A 149 -7.63 -2.26 -17.55
CA TYR A 149 -8.38 -3.41 -18.00
C TYR A 149 -7.50 -4.66 -18.01
N TYR A 150 -8.14 -5.80 -18.26
CA TYR A 150 -7.47 -7.05 -18.59
C TYR A 150 -6.78 -7.75 -17.42
N GLY A 151 -7.16 -7.41 -16.17
CA GLY A 151 -6.73 -8.17 -15.01
C GLY A 151 -5.23 -8.01 -14.71
N PHE A 152 -4.63 -6.88 -15.09
CA PHE A 152 -3.26 -6.56 -14.70
C PHE A 152 -3.15 -6.28 -13.20
N GLY A 153 -1.95 -6.44 -12.66
CA GLY A 153 -1.66 -6.11 -11.26
C GLY A 153 -1.57 -4.60 -11.06
N ALA A 154 -2.03 -4.11 -9.91
CA ALA A 154 -1.92 -2.70 -9.52
C ALA A 154 -0.57 -2.42 -8.88
N ALA A 155 -0.24 -1.15 -8.64
CA ALA A 155 1.01 -0.77 -8.00
C ALA A 155 0.87 -0.62 -6.47
N GLY A 156 1.99 -0.74 -5.76
CA GLY A 156 2.06 -0.50 -4.32
C GLY A 156 2.31 0.96 -3.97
N GLY A 157 1.96 1.35 -2.74
CA GLY A 157 2.27 2.69 -2.21
C GLY A 157 3.67 2.75 -1.61
N SER A 158 4.21 3.97 -1.52
CA SER A 158 5.51 4.23 -0.88
C SER A 158 5.42 4.12 0.64
N GLY A 159 6.55 3.81 1.26
CA GLY A 159 6.77 4.05 2.67
C GLY A 159 7.27 5.48 2.91
N TYR A 160 7.32 5.87 4.17
CA TYR A 160 7.82 7.18 4.57
C TYR A 160 8.31 7.15 6.01
N VAL A 161 9.36 7.93 6.27
CA VAL A 161 9.85 8.17 7.63
C VAL A 161 10.10 9.65 7.76
N PHE A 162 9.47 10.27 8.76
CA PHE A 162 9.54 11.71 8.97
C PHE A 162 10.86 12.09 9.66
N SER A 163 11.66 12.87 8.94
CA SER A 163 13.01 13.28 9.33
C SER A 163 13.29 14.70 8.85
N ILE A 164 14.44 15.24 9.26
CA ILE A 164 14.88 16.58 8.86
C ILE A 164 15.07 16.74 7.34
N TYR A 165 15.18 15.65 6.59
CA TYR A 165 15.39 15.67 5.13
C TYR A 165 14.13 15.26 4.34
N SER A 166 13.03 14.96 5.03
CA SER A 166 11.84 14.43 4.38
C SER A 166 11.05 15.53 3.65
N PHE A 167 10.55 15.21 2.47
CA PHE A 167 9.53 16.03 1.80
C PHE A 167 8.22 15.96 2.58
N VAL A 168 7.58 17.10 2.79
CA VAL A 168 6.27 17.21 3.44
C VAL A 168 5.24 17.78 2.47
N VAL A 169 4.02 17.27 2.56
CA VAL A 169 2.88 17.78 1.77
C VAL A 169 2.34 19.07 2.38
N ASP A 170 1.70 19.91 1.57
CA ASP A 170 1.01 21.09 2.06
C ASP A 170 -0.04 20.71 3.11
N GLY A 171 -0.06 21.43 4.24
CA GLY A 171 -0.95 21.13 5.36
C GLY A 171 -0.46 20.01 6.30
N TYR A 172 0.72 19.43 6.05
CA TYR A 172 1.32 18.47 6.98
C TYR A 172 1.73 19.15 8.29
N ASN A 173 1.38 18.53 9.43
CA ASN A 173 1.72 19.09 10.75
C ASN A 173 3.16 18.72 11.12
N TYR A 174 4.09 19.63 10.86
CA TYR A 174 5.50 19.45 11.20
C TYR A 174 5.86 20.16 12.51
N LYS A 175 6.30 19.39 13.52
CA LYS A 175 7.04 19.92 14.67
C LYS A 175 8.44 19.33 14.67
N ARG A 176 9.44 20.13 15.03
CA ARG A 176 10.84 19.68 15.06
C ARG A 176 11.06 18.55 16.05
N GLU A 177 10.27 18.50 17.13
CA GLU A 177 10.34 17.44 18.13
C GLU A 177 9.98 16.05 17.56
N TYR A 178 9.25 15.99 16.44
CA TYR A 178 8.78 14.74 15.85
C TYR A 178 9.78 14.10 14.87
N TYR A 179 10.89 14.79 14.57
CA TYR A 179 11.87 14.24 13.64
C TYR A 179 12.56 13.01 14.22
N LEU A 180 12.46 11.90 13.48
CA LEU A 180 13.26 10.73 13.73
C LEU A 180 14.71 11.03 13.35
N ARG A 181 15.63 10.69 14.25
CA ARG A 181 17.07 10.88 14.04
C ARG A 181 17.68 9.61 13.47
N LYS A 182 18.48 9.77 12.41
CA LYS A 182 19.16 8.66 11.69
C LYS A 182 18.21 7.55 11.21
N PRO A 183 17.04 7.87 10.62
CA PRO A 183 16.20 6.83 10.04
C PRO A 183 16.93 6.18 8.87
N SER A 184 16.73 4.88 8.69
CA SER A 184 17.14 4.19 7.48
C SER A 184 15.93 3.48 6.89
N MET A 185 15.67 3.73 5.61
CA MET A 185 14.70 2.97 4.83
C MET A 185 15.49 1.98 3.98
N LYS A 186 15.19 0.69 4.12
CA LYS A 186 15.84 -0.31 3.28
C LYS A 186 15.25 -0.29 1.88
N SER A 187 16.12 -0.20 0.87
CA SER A 187 15.79 -0.63 -0.49
C SER A 187 15.91 -2.16 -0.55
N GLY A 188 14.80 -2.87 -0.74
CA GLY A 188 14.79 -4.34 -0.86
C GLY A 188 13.91 -5.05 0.17
N VAL A 189 13.65 -6.34 -0.08
CA VAL A 189 12.63 -7.22 0.54
C VAL A 189 11.40 -6.47 1.00
N LYS A 190 10.51 -6.20 0.04
CA LYS A 190 9.25 -5.51 0.26
C LYS A 190 8.14 -6.55 0.45
N TYR A 191 7.74 -6.80 1.70
CA TYR A 191 6.51 -7.53 1.96
C TYR A 191 5.34 -6.57 1.64
N GLY A 192 4.54 -6.91 0.63
CA GLY A 192 3.45 -6.07 0.13
C GLY A 192 2.20 -6.05 1.03
N ASP A 193 2.37 -6.30 2.33
CA ASP A 193 1.30 -6.47 3.30
C ASP A 193 1.10 -5.25 4.22
N GLY A 194 1.88 -4.19 4.02
CA GLY A 194 1.80 -2.98 4.83
C GLY A 194 2.36 -3.18 6.24
N ALA A 195 3.27 -4.14 6.47
CA ALA A 195 3.87 -4.36 7.79
C ALA A 195 4.94 -3.31 8.15
N ILE A 196 4.94 -2.85 9.41
CA ILE A 196 6.03 -2.07 10.01
C ILE A 196 6.79 -2.96 11.00
N ARG A 197 8.11 -3.00 10.90
CA ARG A 197 9.00 -3.53 11.95
C ARG A 197 9.72 -2.39 12.66
N ILE A 198 9.52 -2.28 13.97
CA ILE A 198 10.20 -1.30 14.83
C ILE A 198 11.17 -2.04 15.74
N THR A 199 12.44 -1.66 15.69
CA THR A 199 13.48 -2.19 16.57
C THR A 199 13.97 -1.06 17.47
N LEU A 200 13.86 -1.24 18.78
CA LEU A 200 14.46 -0.32 19.76
C LEU A 200 15.97 -0.59 19.81
N LEU A 201 16.80 0.44 19.58
CA LEU A 201 18.26 0.31 19.54
C LEU A 201 18.94 0.76 20.84
N ASP A 202 18.30 1.65 21.60
CA ASP A 202 18.77 2.15 22.88
C ASP A 202 17.56 2.58 23.74
N TYR A 203 17.63 2.39 25.06
CA TYR A 203 16.53 2.65 25.99
C TYR A 203 16.91 3.82 26.90
N ALA A 204 16.15 4.91 26.81
CA ALA A 204 16.03 5.85 27.92
C ALA A 204 14.84 5.41 28.77
N GLU A 205 14.94 5.44 30.09
CA GLU A 205 13.80 5.21 30.98
C GLU A 205 12.69 6.22 30.64
N VAL A 206 11.68 5.78 29.90
CA VAL A 206 10.47 6.54 29.64
C VAL A 206 9.34 5.79 30.33
N GLU A 207 8.89 6.28 31.47
CA GLU A 207 7.92 5.60 32.34
C GLU A 207 6.53 5.38 31.71
N ASN A 208 6.22 5.86 30.50
CA ASN A 208 4.86 5.82 29.98
C ASN A 208 4.75 5.73 28.43
N ILE A 209 5.14 4.61 27.82
CA ILE A 209 4.77 4.32 26.42
C ILE A 209 3.43 3.57 26.40
N LYS A 210 2.39 4.20 25.84
CA LYS A 210 1.09 3.55 25.57
C LYS A 210 0.95 3.30 24.07
N ILE A 211 0.89 2.03 23.66
CA ILE A 211 0.60 1.64 22.27
C ILE A 211 -0.85 1.15 22.21
N GLN A 212 -1.68 1.83 21.41
CA GLN A 212 -3.08 1.47 21.22
C GLN A 212 -3.25 0.84 19.83
N GLY A 213 -3.54 -0.46 19.77
CA GLY A 213 -3.86 -1.18 18.55
C GLY A 213 -5.38 -1.29 18.31
N CYS A 214 -5.78 -1.74 17.12
CA CYS A 214 -7.17 -2.11 16.83
C CYS A 214 -7.51 -3.45 17.52
N GLY A 215 -7.78 -3.38 18.82
CA GLY A 215 -8.31 -4.43 19.68
C GLY A 215 -8.83 -3.74 20.93
N SER A 216 -10.01 -4.10 21.41
CA SER A 216 -10.75 -3.36 22.44
C SER A 216 -10.13 -3.35 23.84
N GLN A 217 -8.87 -3.76 23.99
CA GLN A 217 -8.09 -3.62 25.22
C GLN A 217 -6.63 -3.30 24.86
N GLY A 218 -6.10 -2.24 25.46
CA GLY A 218 -4.72 -1.80 25.25
C GLY A 218 -3.72 -2.92 25.53
N ILE A 219 -2.72 -3.06 24.67
CA ILE A 219 -1.65 -4.03 24.82
C ILE A 219 -0.67 -3.50 25.87
N THR A 220 -0.29 -4.33 26.84
CA THR A 220 0.68 -3.98 27.88
C THR A 220 2.12 -4.03 27.34
N PHE A 221 3.04 -3.29 27.95
CA PHE A 221 4.47 -3.29 27.58
C PHE A 221 5.09 -4.70 27.61
N ALA A 222 4.68 -5.55 28.56
CA ALA A 222 5.14 -6.94 28.65
C ALA A 222 4.72 -7.78 27.42
N GLN A 223 3.54 -7.55 26.87
CA GLN A 223 3.06 -8.21 25.65
C GLN A 223 3.81 -7.72 24.41
N ILE A 224 4.24 -6.46 24.37
CA ILE A 224 5.07 -5.91 23.29
C ILE A 224 6.48 -6.51 23.32
N ALA A 225 7.10 -6.59 24.50
CA ALA A 225 8.42 -7.19 24.67
C ALA A 225 8.44 -8.67 24.24
N SER A 226 7.40 -9.45 24.56
CA SER A 226 7.29 -10.84 24.10
C SER A 226 7.13 -10.96 22.59
N PHE A 227 6.45 -10.03 21.92
CA PHE A 227 6.30 -10.03 20.46
C PHE A 227 7.60 -9.67 19.71
N ILE A 228 8.43 -8.80 20.28
CA ILE A 228 9.70 -8.36 19.68
C ILE A 228 10.82 -9.38 19.93
N THR A 229 10.74 -10.16 21.03
CA THR A 229 11.82 -11.06 21.47
C THR A 229 11.62 -12.53 21.11
N LEU A 230 10.48 -12.93 20.55
CA LEU A 230 10.32 -14.32 20.09
C LEU A 230 11.12 -14.53 18.79
N PRO A 231 12.15 -15.41 18.80
CA PRO A 231 12.66 -15.95 17.55
C PRO A 231 11.54 -16.82 16.95
N THR A 232 11.25 -16.61 15.67
CA THR A 232 10.44 -17.58 14.92
C THR A 232 11.19 -18.91 14.92
N VAL A 233 10.64 -19.89 15.62
CA VAL A 233 11.00 -21.30 15.51
C VAL A 233 10.05 -21.95 14.51
N SER A 234 10.64 -22.83 13.69
CA SER A 234 10.19 -23.58 12.50
C SER A 234 9.89 -22.77 11.24
#